data_AF-A0A1J3FPU4-F1
#
_entry.id   AF-A0A1J3FPU4-F1
#
_cell.length_a   1.000
_cell.length_b   1.000
_cell.length_c   1.000
_cell.angle_alpha   90.00
_cell.angle_beta   90.00
_cell.angle_gamma   90.00
#
_symmetry.space_group_name_H-M   'P 1'
#
loop_
_entity.id
_entity.type
_entity.pdbx_description
1 polymer ?
#
loop_
_entity_poly.entity_id
_entity_poly.type
_entity_poly.pdbx_seq_one_letter_code
_entity_poly.pdbx_strand_id
1 'polypeptide(L)'
;NATFRAATKVTLKGVAIGDGWVDPINQFNFYDSLLYSVGIVSNKFRDVCTWQQTQGMLNIYRGALGNATVHWDYLTNNDQVWDTYMGGMNEFNFRQYGPGDESFADFLQ
;
A
#
# COMPACT_ATOMS: atom_id res chain seq x y z
N ASN A 1 8.58 -16.45 28.87
CA ASN A 1 8.23 -15.02 28.71
C ASN A 1 9.13 -14.10 29.56
N ALA A 2 10.45 -14.34 29.60
CA ALA A 2 11.38 -13.60 30.50
C ALA A 2 12.52 -12.87 29.76
N THR A 3 12.46 -12.75 28.43
CA THR A 3 13.67 -12.52 27.62
C THR A 3 13.71 -11.22 26.80
N PHE A 4 12.59 -10.67 26.30
CA PHE A 4 12.64 -9.40 25.53
C PHE A 4 12.83 -8.18 26.44
N ARG A 5 11.98 -8.03 27.47
CA ARG A 5 11.99 -6.87 28.36
C ARG A 5 13.29 -6.74 29.18
N ALA A 6 13.89 -7.87 29.56
CA ALA A 6 15.17 -7.89 30.27
C ALA A 6 16.35 -7.49 29.37
N ALA A 7 16.30 -7.86 28.08
CA ALA A 7 17.34 -7.56 27.11
C ALA A 7 17.24 -6.14 26.53
N THR A 8 16.03 -5.64 26.25
CA THR A 8 15.83 -4.36 25.55
C THR A 8 15.41 -3.22 26.47
N LYS A 9 14.93 -3.53 27.69
CA LYS A 9 14.21 -2.59 28.59
C LYS A 9 12.96 -1.95 27.96
N VAL A 10 12.55 -2.36 26.76
CA VAL A 10 11.40 -1.81 26.05
C VAL A 10 10.11 -2.46 26.56
N THR A 11 9.14 -1.63 26.92
CA THR A 11 7.78 -2.06 27.25
C THR A 11 6.85 -1.70 26.10
N LEU A 12 6.59 -2.64 25.19
CA LEU A 12 5.65 -2.45 24.08
C LEU A 12 4.24 -2.23 24.65
N LYS A 13 3.63 -1.07 24.34
CA LYS A 13 2.27 -0.72 24.77
C LYS A 13 1.22 -1.02 23.71
N GLY A 14 1.60 -1.04 22.44
CA GLY A 14 0.74 -1.33 21.31
C GLY A 14 1.44 -0.99 19.99
N VAL A 15 0.81 -1.35 18.88
CA VAL A 15 1.21 -0.97 17.52
C VAL A 15 -0.03 -0.50 16.77
N ALA A 16 0.06 0.62 16.08
CA ALA A 16 -0.99 1.13 15.21
C ALA A 16 -0.46 1.19 13.77
N ILE A 17 -1.17 0.56 12.85
CA ILE A 17 -0.83 0.50 11.43
C ILE A 17 -2.04 1.06 10.67
N GLY A 18 -1.91 2.28 10.14
CA GLY A 18 -2.92 2.89 9.28
C GLY A 18 -2.69 2.48 7.84
N ASP A 19 -3.76 2.02 7.17
CA ASP A 19 -3.80 1.61 5.76
C ASP A 19 -2.58 0.77 5.31
N GLY A 20 -2.18 -0.16 6.18
CA GLY A 20 -0.94 -0.90 6.03
C GLY A 20 -0.99 -1.95 4.93
N TRP A 21 0.10 -2.04 4.19
CA TRP A 21 0.39 -3.16 3.29
C TRP A 21 0.91 -4.36 4.09
N VAL A 22 0.01 -5.13 4.69
CA VAL A 22 0.31 -6.19 5.67
C VAL A 22 0.00 -7.59 5.19
N ASP A 23 -0.91 -7.73 4.23
CA ASP A 23 -1.30 -9.00 3.61
C ASP A 23 -1.40 -8.83 2.09
N PRO A 24 -0.26 -8.84 1.38
CA PRO A 24 -0.22 -8.56 -0.05
C PRO A 24 -1.13 -9.46 -0.89
N ILE A 25 -1.26 -10.75 -0.52
CA ILE A 25 -2.06 -11.72 -1.29
C ILE A 25 -3.54 -11.34 -1.27
N ASN A 26 -4.04 -10.93 -0.10
CA ASN A 26 -5.44 -10.57 0.06
C ASN A 26 -5.70 -9.08 -0.26
N GLN A 27 -4.70 -8.20 -0.23
CA GLN A 27 -4.92 -6.79 -0.50
C GLN A 27 -4.75 -6.42 -1.99
N PHE A 28 -3.94 -7.16 -2.76
CA PHE A 28 -3.69 -6.82 -4.17
C PHE A 28 -4.93 -6.96 -5.06
N ASN A 29 -5.79 -7.95 -4.79
CA ASN A 29 -6.72 -8.47 -5.79
C ASN A 29 -8.05 -7.70 -5.93
N PHE A 30 -8.16 -6.51 -5.33
CA PHE A 30 -9.45 -5.81 -5.21
C PHE A 30 -9.48 -4.41 -5.83
N TYR A 31 -8.36 -3.84 -6.24
CA TYR A 31 -8.27 -2.44 -6.65
C TYR A 31 -9.03 -2.13 -7.96
N ASP A 32 -8.94 -2.99 -8.96
CA ASP A 32 -9.61 -2.87 -10.25
C ASP A 32 -11.13 -2.81 -10.07
N SER A 33 -11.66 -3.72 -9.25
CA SER A 33 -13.08 -3.83 -8.96
C SER A 33 -13.56 -2.64 -8.13
N LEU A 34 -12.80 -2.25 -7.10
CA LEU A 34 -13.11 -1.12 -6.26
C LEU A 34 -13.14 0.17 -7.08
N LEU A 35 -12.02 0.53 -7.70
CA LEU A 35 -11.85 1.76 -8.46
C LEU A 35 -12.88 1.90 -9.58
N TYR A 36 -13.21 0.80 -10.25
CA TYR A 36 -14.24 0.82 -11.29
C TYR A 36 -15.65 0.97 -10.71
N SER A 37 -15.98 0.25 -9.63
CA SER A 37 -17.32 0.28 -9.03
C SER A 37 -17.70 1.65 -8.46
N VAL A 38 -16.74 2.40 -7.94
CA VAL A 38 -16.95 3.75 -7.42
C VAL A 38 -16.78 4.84 -8.50
N GLY A 39 -16.54 4.46 -9.76
CA GLY A 39 -16.47 5.37 -10.89
C GLY A 39 -15.19 6.20 -10.98
N ILE A 40 -14.13 5.80 -10.27
CA ILE A 40 -12.82 6.49 -10.30
C ILE A 40 -12.11 6.24 -11.64
N VAL A 41 -12.17 5.01 -12.15
CA VAL A 41 -11.46 4.62 -13.37
C VAL A 41 -12.43 4.25 -14.49
N SER A 42 -12.03 4.54 -15.73
CA SER A 42 -12.74 4.07 -16.93
C SER A 42 -12.66 2.55 -17.08
N ASN A 43 -13.54 1.99 -17.91
CA ASN A 43 -13.45 0.58 -18.32
C ASN A 43 -12.09 0.22 -18.91
N LYS A 44 -11.50 1.09 -19.74
CA LYS A 44 -10.18 0.87 -20.34
C LYS A 44 -9.07 0.83 -19.29
N PHE A 45 -9.13 1.70 -18.28
CA PHE A 45 -8.09 1.75 -17.27
C PHE A 45 -8.26 0.68 -16.17
N ARG A 46 -9.47 0.17 -15.98
CA ARG A 46 -9.72 -1.04 -15.18
C ARG A 46 -8.90 -2.23 -15.68
N ASP A 47 -8.78 -2.41 -17.00
CA ASP A 47 -7.99 -3.52 -17.57
C ASP A 47 -6.50 -3.38 -17.24
N VAL A 48 -5.99 -2.14 -17.21
CA VAL A 48 -4.60 -1.84 -16.78
C VAL A 48 -4.43 -2.19 -15.30
N CYS A 49 -5.37 -1.79 -14.45
CA CYS A 49 -5.36 -2.16 -13.02
C CYS A 49 -5.36 -3.68 -12.84
N THR A 50 -6.22 -4.38 -13.56
CA THR A 50 -6.32 -5.85 -13.54
C THR A 50 -5.00 -6.52 -13.95
N TRP A 51 -4.33 -5.98 -14.97
CA TRP A 51 -3.03 -6.50 -15.40
C TRP A 51 -1.95 -6.31 -14.33
N GLN A 52 -1.87 -5.12 -13.74
CA GLN A 52 -0.90 -4.84 -12.66
C GLN A 52 -1.15 -5.72 -11.44
N GLN A 53 -2.41 -5.95 -11.08
CA GLN A 53 -2.77 -6.87 -10.02
C GLN A 53 -2.33 -8.30 -10.30
N THR A 54 -2.59 -8.76 -11.51
CA THR A 54 -2.22 -10.12 -11.92
C THR A 54 -0.70 -10.31 -11.88
N GLN A 55 0.08 -9.33 -12.37
CA GLN A 55 1.54 -9.41 -12.30
C GLN A 55 2.06 -9.32 -10.86
N GLY A 56 1.48 -8.45 -10.03
CA GLY A 56 1.79 -8.36 -8.61
C GLY A 56 1.59 -9.71 -7.91
N MET A 57 0.41 -10.31 -8.08
CA MET A 57 0.09 -11.63 -7.54
C MET A 57 1.03 -12.72 -8.03
N LEU A 58 1.34 -12.78 -9.33
CA LEU A 58 2.31 -13.75 -9.87
C LEU A 58 3.68 -13.61 -9.22
N ASN A 59 4.15 -12.38 -8.98
CA ASN A 59 5.41 -12.14 -8.31
C ASN A 59 5.36 -12.53 -6.83
N ILE A 60 4.25 -12.29 -6.13
CA ILE A 60 4.06 -12.74 -4.74
C ILE A 60 4.12 -14.26 -4.66
N TYR A 61 3.39 -14.98 -5.52
CA TYR A 61 3.40 -16.45 -5.54
C TYR A 61 4.76 -17.05 -5.90
N ARG A 62 5.61 -16.31 -6.62
CA ARG A 62 6.99 -16.70 -6.94
C ARG A 62 8.00 -16.34 -5.84
N GLY A 63 7.58 -15.69 -4.76
CA GLY A 63 8.46 -15.16 -3.72
C GLY A 63 9.25 -13.91 -4.12
N ALA A 64 8.98 -13.34 -5.30
CA ALA A 64 9.64 -12.14 -5.82
C ALA A 64 8.97 -10.86 -5.29
N LEU A 65 8.98 -10.68 -3.96
CA LEU A 65 8.23 -9.61 -3.29
C LEU A 65 8.63 -8.21 -3.74
N GLY A 66 9.92 -7.95 -4.01
CA GLY A 66 10.37 -6.65 -4.53
C GLY A 66 9.73 -6.29 -5.87
N ASN A 67 9.60 -7.27 -6.78
CA ASN A 67 8.94 -7.06 -8.07
C ASN A 67 7.43 -6.89 -7.91
N ALA A 68 6.81 -7.60 -6.96
CA ALA A 68 5.41 -7.40 -6.64
C ALA A 68 5.14 -5.97 -6.14
N THR A 69 6.03 -5.42 -5.31
CA THR A 69 5.94 -4.05 -4.83
C THR A 69 6.00 -3.04 -5.98
N VAL A 70 6.78 -3.27 -7.04
CA VAL A 70 6.80 -2.37 -8.22
C VAL A 70 5.42 -2.28 -8.90
N HIS A 71 4.71 -3.40 -9.01
CA HIS A 71 3.36 -3.41 -9.57
C HIS A 71 2.33 -2.73 -8.65
N TRP A 72 2.55 -2.82 -7.34
CA TRP A 72 1.73 -2.15 -6.33
C TRP A 72 1.94 -0.63 -6.37
N ASP A 73 3.20 -0.22 -6.39
CA ASP A 73 3.65 1.17 -6.43
C ASP A 73 3.09 1.91 -7.65
N TYR A 74 2.99 1.23 -8.79
CA TYR A 74 2.33 1.79 -9.97
C TYR A 74 0.86 2.18 -9.72
N LEU A 75 0.13 1.42 -8.90
CA LEU A 75 -1.27 1.68 -8.59
C LEU A 75 -1.45 2.70 -7.46
N THR A 76 -0.50 2.79 -6.52
CA THR A 76 -0.69 3.56 -5.27
C THR A 76 0.21 4.78 -5.12
N ASN A 77 1.28 4.90 -5.89
CA ASN A 77 2.37 5.84 -5.63
C ASN A 77 2.96 6.42 -6.93
N ASN A 78 2.13 6.52 -7.97
CA ASN A 78 2.52 7.09 -9.25
C ASN A 78 1.61 8.27 -9.58
N ASP A 79 2.11 9.49 -9.36
CA ASP A 79 1.32 10.73 -9.43
C ASP A 79 0.73 10.91 -10.83
N GLN A 80 1.48 10.54 -11.88
CA GLN A 80 0.99 10.60 -13.26
C GLN A 80 -0.23 9.69 -13.46
N VAL A 81 -0.22 8.48 -12.86
CA VAL A 81 -1.36 7.56 -12.94
C VAL A 81 -2.59 8.17 -12.25
N TRP A 82 -2.39 8.78 -11.08
CA TRP A 82 -3.46 9.37 -10.30
C TRP A 82 -4.08 10.59 -10.99
N ASP A 83 -3.23 11.51 -11.46
CA ASP A 83 -3.64 12.72 -12.17
C ASP A 83 -4.34 12.42 -13.49
N THR A 84 -3.80 11.46 -14.25
CA THR A 84 -4.26 11.21 -15.64
C THR A 84 -5.44 10.25 -15.69
N TYR A 85 -5.45 9.22 -14.84
CA TYR A 85 -6.35 8.08 -15.00
C TYR A 85 -7.24 7.79 -13.79
N MET A 86 -6.96 8.38 -12.63
CA MET A 86 -7.77 8.20 -11.42
C MET A 86 -8.47 9.49 -10.97
N GLY A 87 -8.71 10.41 -11.91
CA GLY A 87 -9.53 11.59 -11.67
C GLY A 87 -8.88 12.67 -10.80
N GLY A 88 -7.55 12.72 -10.74
CA GLY A 88 -6.83 13.70 -9.91
C GLY A 88 -7.05 13.47 -8.41
N MET A 89 -7.34 12.21 -8.02
CA MET A 89 -7.26 11.84 -6.62
C MET A 89 -5.85 12.13 -6.10
N ASN A 90 -5.75 12.43 -4.81
CA ASN A 90 -4.47 12.69 -4.19
C ASN A 90 -3.76 11.37 -3.84
N GLU A 91 -2.51 11.21 -4.26
CA GLU A 91 -1.65 10.08 -3.90
C GLU A 91 -1.50 9.87 -2.38
N PHE A 92 -1.63 10.95 -1.58
CA PHE A 92 -1.59 10.92 -0.11
C PHE A 92 -2.81 10.26 0.54
N ASN A 93 -3.82 9.85 -0.24
CA ASN A 93 -4.89 8.96 0.27
C ASN A 93 -4.37 7.53 0.53
N PHE A 94 -3.16 7.19 0.07
CA PHE A 94 -2.37 6.10 0.60
C PHE A 94 -1.27 6.66 1.49
N ARG A 95 -1.06 6.04 2.66
CA ARG A 95 -0.02 6.47 3.60
C ARG A 95 1.37 6.30 2.98
N GLN A 96 1.89 7.37 2.39
CA GLN A 96 3.27 7.46 1.96
C GLN A 96 4.13 7.75 3.19
N TYR A 97 5.10 6.88 3.49
CA TYR A 97 6.17 7.23 4.41
C TYR A 97 7.17 8.13 3.68
N GLY A 98 6.83 9.41 3.54
CA GLY A 98 7.77 10.44 3.12
C GLY A 98 8.76 10.78 4.24
N PRO A 99 9.98 11.27 3.93
CA PRO A 99 11.00 11.69 4.89
C PRO A 99 10.63 12.96 5.69
N GLY A 100 9.35 13.22 5.95
CA GLY A 100 8.88 14.42 6.63
C GLY A 100 7.59 14.27 7.45
N ASP A 101 6.97 13.07 7.52
CA ASP A 101 5.86 12.85 8.45
C ASP A 101 6.39 12.43 9.84
N GLU A 102 6.92 13.40 10.57
CA GLU A 102 7.30 13.24 11.99
C GLU A 102 6.12 13.49 12.94
N SER A 103 4.90 13.76 12.44
CA SER A 103 3.74 14.06 13.29
C SER A 103 3.44 12.94 14.29
N PHE A 104 3.70 11.70 13.89
CA PHE A 104 3.59 10.52 14.75
C PHE A 104 4.73 10.42 15.77
N ALA A 105 5.94 10.91 15.45
CA ALA A 105 7.06 10.99 16.38
C ALA A 105 6.84 12.10 17.43
N ASP A 106 6.26 13.22 17.04
CA ASP A 106 5.88 14.32 17.94
C ASP A 106 4.74 13.93 18.89
N PHE A 107 3.79 13.10 18.46
CA PHE A 107 2.74 12.56 19.33
C PHE A 107 3.27 11.63 20.44
N LEU A 108 4.46 11.07 20.26
CA LEU A 108 5.10 10.13 21.20
C LEU A 108 6.12 10.79 22.14
N GLN A 109 6.35 12.11 22.02
CA GLN A 109 7.09 12.92 23.00
C GLN A 109 6.17 13.38 24.13
#